data_AF-A0A7K9LMT5-F1
#
_entry.id   AF-A0A7K9LMT5-F1
#
_cell.length_a   1.000
_cell.length_b   1.000
_cell.length_c   1.000
_cell.angle_alpha   90.00
_cell.angle_beta   90.00
_cell.angle_gamma   90.00
#
_symmetry.space_group_name_H-M   'P 1'
#
loop_
_entity.id
_entity.type
_entity.pdbx_description
1 polymer ?
#
loop_
_entity_poly.entity_id
_entity_poly.type
_entity_poly.pdbx_seq_one_letter_code
_entity_poly.pdbx_strand_id
1 'polypeptide(L)'
;SLQCYTCRDLTSVDKCQTIENCTQEEIMCKTTMYSLEDVYPPTGISTVTKMCASTCEPSDVDNIGMTRPVTCCYSDLCNYDGAASL
;
A
#
# COMPACT_ATOMS: atom_id res chain seq x y z
N SER A 1 7.99 5.47 -17.25
CA SER A 1 8.29 4.79 -15.97
C SER A 1 7.34 5.37 -14.97
N LEU A 2 6.62 4.50 -14.25
CA LEU A 2 5.66 4.88 -13.21
C LEU A 2 6.43 5.33 -11.96
N GLN A 3 5.95 6.34 -11.25
CA GLN A 3 6.47 6.74 -9.94
C GLN A 3 5.49 6.31 -8.84
N CYS A 4 6.00 5.65 -7.79
CA CYS A 4 5.16 5.22 -6.67
C CYS A 4 5.79 5.66 -5.34
N TYR A 5 4.96 5.79 -4.31
CA TYR A 5 5.45 5.81 -2.94
C TYR A 5 5.90 4.41 -2.52
N THR A 6 7.03 4.29 -1.82
CA THR A 6 7.59 3.03 -1.37
C THR A 6 8.02 3.06 0.10
N CYS A 7 7.83 1.94 0.78
CA CYS A 7 8.43 1.62 2.07
C CYS A 7 8.51 0.10 2.18
N ARG A 8 9.74 -0.41 2.34
CA ARG A 8 10.01 -1.86 2.41
C ARG A 8 9.65 -2.44 3.77
N ASP A 9 9.75 -1.63 4.82
CA ASP A 9 9.40 -1.98 6.19
C ASP A 9 8.00 -1.48 6.57
N LEU A 10 7.36 -2.16 7.52
CA LEU A 10 6.08 -1.74 8.10
C LEU A 10 6.20 -0.31 8.65
N THR A 11 5.58 0.63 7.93
CA THR A 11 5.73 2.06 8.20
C THR A 11 4.35 2.67 8.38
N SER A 12 4.22 3.67 9.27
CA SER A 12 3.00 4.48 9.39
C SER A 12 2.60 5.03 8.02
N VAL A 13 1.29 5.04 7.70
CA VAL A 13 0.78 5.59 6.43
C VAL A 13 1.38 6.97 6.14
N ASP A 14 1.35 7.87 7.13
CA ASP A 14 1.86 9.23 7.00
C ASP A 14 3.37 9.33 6.74
N LYS A 15 4.13 8.28 7.10
CA LYS A 15 5.60 8.24 6.96
C LYS A 15 6.05 7.51 5.71
N CYS A 16 5.19 6.70 5.10
CA CYS A 16 5.52 5.91 3.90
C CYS A 16 5.34 6.74 2.63
N GLN A 17 6.21 7.73 2.44
CA GLN A 17 6.16 8.70 1.33
C GLN A 17 7.47 8.79 0.53
N THR A 18 8.31 7.76 0.57
CA THR A 18 9.54 7.73 -0.25
C THR A 18 9.15 7.57 -1.72
N ILE A 19 9.56 8.47 -2.59
CA ILE A 19 9.27 8.37 -4.02
C ILE A 19 10.32 7.47 -4.69
N GLU A 20 9.87 6.47 -5.44
CA GLU A 20 10.72 5.56 -6.22
C GLU A 20 10.23 5.51 -7.67
N ASN A 21 11.17 5.52 -8.62
CA ASN A 21 10.87 5.29 -10.03
C ASN A 21 10.82 3.79 -10.26
N CYS A 22 9.65 3.28 -10.65
CA CYS A 22 9.46 1.87 -10.94
C CYS A 22 10.24 1.44 -12.18
N THR A 23 10.61 0.17 -12.21
CA THR A 23 11.26 -0.46 -13.37
C THR A 23 10.31 -0.50 -14.58
N GLN A 24 10.84 -0.86 -15.75
CA GLN A 24 10.05 -0.91 -16.98
C GLN A 24 9.00 -2.04 -16.96
N GLU A 25 9.21 -3.07 -16.14
CA GLU A 25 8.30 -4.20 -15.97
C GLU A 25 7.22 -3.93 -14.90
N GLU A 26 7.46 -2.97 -14.01
CA GLU A 26 6.54 -2.58 -12.95
C GLU A 26 5.61 -1.46 -13.41
N ILE A 27 4.36 -1.83 -13.66
CA ILE A 27 3.34 -0.94 -14.24
C ILE A 27 2.25 -0.54 -13.23
N MET A 28 2.38 -0.94 -11.95
CA MET A 28 1.41 -0.66 -10.91
C MET A 28 2.09 -0.26 -9.60
N CYS A 29 1.43 0.59 -8.82
CA CYS A 29 1.73 0.79 -7.41
C CYS A 29 0.86 -0.17 -6.58
N LYS A 30 1.50 -0.91 -5.68
CA LYS A 30 0.84 -1.81 -4.71
C LYS A 30 0.97 -1.23 -3.31
N THR A 31 -0.14 -1.23 -2.58
CA THR A 31 -0.17 -0.91 -1.15
C THR A 31 -0.80 -2.06 -0.38
N THR A 32 -0.14 -2.49 0.68
CA THR A 32 -0.71 -3.44 1.64
C THR A 32 -0.87 -2.70 2.95
N MET A 33 -2.11 -2.59 3.43
CA MET A 33 -2.38 -2.06 4.76
C MET A 33 -2.42 -3.19 5.76
N TYR A 34 -1.98 -2.93 7.00
CA TYR A 34 -1.98 -3.89 8.09
C TYR A 34 -2.87 -3.33 9.20
N SER A 35 -4.03 -3.96 9.38
CA SER A 35 -4.99 -3.63 10.44
C SER A 35 -4.45 -4.02 11.81
N LEU A 36 -4.90 -3.31 12.85
CA LEU A 36 -4.42 -3.31 14.24
C LEU A 36 -4.63 -4.62 15.04
N GLU A 37 -4.81 -5.78 14.41
CA GLU A 37 -5.04 -7.04 15.14
C GLU A 37 -3.74 -7.70 15.65
N ASP A 38 -2.56 -7.29 15.13
CA ASP A 38 -1.30 -8.00 15.38
C ASP A 38 -0.29 -7.28 16.30
N VAL A 39 -0.57 -6.09 16.86
CA VAL A 39 0.38 -5.37 17.76
C VAL A 39 -0.31 -4.74 18.97
N TYR A 40 0.09 -5.18 20.18
CA TYR A 40 -0.35 -4.61 21.46
C TYR A 40 0.72 -3.67 22.05
N PRO A 41 0.37 -2.47 22.55
CA PRO A 41 -0.96 -1.87 22.56
C PRO A 41 -1.35 -1.32 21.16
N PRO A 42 -2.65 -1.33 20.82
CA PRO A 42 -3.12 -0.73 19.57
C PRO A 42 -2.89 0.78 19.64
N THR A 43 -1.95 1.29 18.84
CA THR A 43 -1.53 2.70 18.85
C THR A 43 -2.46 3.61 18.02
N GLY A 44 -3.46 3.05 17.33
CA GLY A 44 -4.33 3.79 16.41
C GLY A 44 -3.65 4.19 15.10
N ILE A 45 -2.41 3.73 14.86
CA ILE A 45 -1.64 4.05 13.66
C ILE A 45 -1.68 2.84 12.72
N SER A 46 -2.37 2.98 11.59
CA SER A 46 -2.31 1.99 10.50
C SER A 46 -0.89 1.94 9.94
N THR A 47 -0.32 0.74 9.84
CA THR A 47 0.95 0.53 9.15
C THR A 47 0.70 0.00 7.74
N VAL A 48 1.59 0.35 6.82
CA VAL A 48 1.51 -0.02 5.41
C VAL A 48 2.88 -0.46 4.90
N THR A 49 2.85 -1.24 3.84
CA THR A 49 3.97 -1.41 2.91
C THR A 49 3.51 -0.92 1.54
N LYS A 50 4.36 -0.14 0.87
CA LYS A 50 4.10 0.35 -0.49
C LYS A 50 5.27 -0.04 -1.39
N MET A 51 4.96 -0.47 -2.61
CA MET A 51 5.97 -0.90 -3.58
C MET A 51 5.48 -0.75 -5.01
N CYS A 52 6.44 -0.69 -5.94
CA CYS A 52 6.18 -0.94 -7.35
C CYS A 52 5.87 -2.43 -7.56
N ALA A 53 5.01 -2.75 -8.54
CA ALA A 53 4.64 -4.11 -8.87
C ALA A 53 4.32 -4.26 -10.36
N SER A 54 4.72 -5.40 -10.95
CA SER A 54 4.29 -5.82 -12.28
C SER A 54 2.89 -6.43 -12.27
N THR A 55 2.56 -7.13 -11.18
CA THR A 55 1.25 -7.75 -10.94
C THR A 55 0.75 -7.36 -9.55
N CYS A 56 -0.52 -6.96 -9.45
CA CYS A 56 -1.17 -6.61 -8.20
C CYS A 56 -2.60 -7.15 -8.16
N GLU A 57 -2.87 -8.04 -7.20
CA GLU A 57 -4.21 -8.58 -6.95
C GLU A 57 -4.85 -7.80 -5.80
N PRO A 58 -5.88 -6.97 -6.08
CA PRO A 58 -6.57 -6.23 -5.04
C PRO A 58 -7.37 -7.19 -4.15
N SER A 59 -7.47 -6.82 -2.88
CA SER A 59 -8.28 -7.55 -1.91
C SER A 59 -9.77 -7.45 -2.24
N ASP A 60 -10.49 -8.59 -2.16
CA ASP A 60 -11.94 -8.65 -2.38
C ASP A 60 -12.72 -7.76 -1.39
N VAL A 61 -13.52 -6.85 -1.93
CA VAL A 61 -14.31 -5.87 -1.17
C VAL A 61 -15.41 -6.48 -0.29
N ASP A 62 -15.76 -7.75 -0.52
CA ASP A 62 -16.83 -8.44 0.23
C ASP A 62 -16.36 -9.07 1.56
N ASN A 63 -15.06 -9.07 1.85
CA ASN A 63 -14.53 -9.73 3.05
C ASN A 63 -14.43 -8.75 4.24
N ILE A 64 -15.55 -8.59 4.95
CA ILE A 64 -15.62 -7.84 6.22
C ILE A 64 -14.66 -8.51 7.21
N GLY A 65 -13.67 -7.75 7.72
CA GLY A 65 -12.66 -8.25 8.66
C GLY A 65 -11.31 -8.61 8.02
N MET A 66 -11.04 -8.17 6.78
CA MET A 66 -9.72 -8.39 6.19
C MET A 66 -8.62 -7.64 6.98
N THR A 67 -7.70 -8.41 7.56
CA THR A 67 -6.59 -7.87 8.36
C THR A 67 -5.54 -7.17 7.52
N ARG A 68 -5.49 -7.46 6.21
CA ARG A 68 -4.43 -6.99 5.31
C ARG A 68 -4.92 -6.63 3.90
N PRO A 69 -5.72 -5.57 3.73
CA PRO A 69 -6.23 -5.22 2.40
C PRO A 69 -5.11 -4.72 1.48
N VAL A 70 -5.12 -5.22 0.24
CA VAL A 70 -4.23 -4.84 -0.85
C VAL A 70 -4.97 -3.92 -1.82
N THR A 71 -4.35 -2.79 -2.17
CA THR A 71 -4.84 -1.85 -3.18
C THR A 71 -3.80 -1.66 -4.28
N CYS A 72 -4.30 -1.49 -5.51
CA CYS A 72 -3.50 -1.44 -6.74
C CYS A 72 -3.91 -0.22 -7.56
N CYS A 73 -2.96 0.53 -8.09
CA CYS A 73 -3.24 1.67 -8.96
C CYS A 73 -2.12 1.89 -10.01
N TYR A 74 -2.40 2.66 -11.06
CA TYR A 74 -1.59 2.69 -12.30
C TYR A 74 -1.09 4.09 -12.68
N SER A 75 -1.24 5.07 -11.80
CA SER A 75 -0.88 6.47 -12.06
C SER A 75 0.24 6.94 -11.14
N ASP A 76 1.02 7.91 -11.57
CA ASP A 76 2.14 8.40 -10.77
C ASP A 76 1.66 8.89 -9.39
N LEU A 77 2.29 8.40 -8.34
CA LEU A 77 2.04 8.74 -6.93
C LEU A 77 0.58 8.47 -6.49
N CYS A 78 -0.13 7.58 -7.17
CA CYS A 78 -1.53 7.24 -6.87
C CYS A 78 -1.72 6.58 -5.50
N ASN A 79 -0.68 5.97 -4.95
CA ASN A 79 -0.72 5.25 -3.68
C ASN A 79 -0.38 6.14 -2.48
N TYR A 80 -0.82 7.40 -2.46
CA TYR A 80 -0.53 8.33 -1.35
C TYR A 80 -1.23 7.91 -0.04
N ASP A 81 -2.45 7.41 -0.13
CA ASP A 81 -3.27 7.01 1.02
C ASP A 81 -3.15 5.51 1.34
N GLY A 82 -3.60 5.08 2.52
CA GLY A 82 -3.72 3.68 2.94
C GLY A 82 -4.87 2.92 2.27
N ALA A 83 -5.74 3.60 1.53
CA ALA A 83 -6.89 3.02 0.84
C ALA A 83 -7.13 3.70 -0.50
N ALA A 84 -7.71 2.95 -1.42
CA ALA A 84 -8.03 3.35 -2.79
C ALA A 84 -8.66 4.74 -2.85
N SER A 85 -8.01 5.67 -3.56
CA SER A 85 -8.78 6.72 -4.20
C SER A 85 -9.57 6.02 -5.31
N LEU A 86 -10.87 5.83 -5.07
CA LEU A 86 -11.87 5.41 -6.06
C LEU A 86 -11.76 6.24 -7.35
#